data_AF-A0A222FQH6-F1
#
_entry.id   AF-A0A222FQH6-F1
#
_cell.length_a   1.000
_cell.length_b   1.000
_cell.length_c   1.000
_cell.angle_alpha   90.00
_cell.angle_beta   90.00
_cell.angle_gamma   90.00
#
_symmetry.space_group_name_H-M   'P 1'
#
loop_
_entity.id
_entity.type
_entity.pdbx_description
1 polymer ?
#
loop_
_entity_poly.entity_id
_entity_poly.type
_entity_poly.pdbx_seq_one_letter_code
_entity_poly.pdbx_strand_id
1 'polypeptide(L)' 'MATASLGDEGCGFWVVAVAGKRCLYYNDISARFCQSSFERWGQIDHFDPDGQSLAEQLQNWLDLLNQVQPSPLIN' A
#
# COMPACT_ATOMS: atom_id res chain seq x y z
N MET A 1 -15.98 -20.77 -10.35
CA MET A 1 -15.75 -19.36 -10.76
C MET A 1 -14.62 -18.83 -9.88
N ALA A 2 -13.43 -18.67 -10.43
CA ALA A 2 -12.27 -18.18 -9.68
C ALA A 2 -12.30 -16.65 -9.69
N THR A 3 -12.29 -16.03 -8.51
CA THR A 3 -12.03 -14.60 -8.33
C THR A 3 -10.56 -14.38 -8.62
N ALA A 4 -10.22 -13.99 -9.85
CA ALA A 4 -8.84 -13.68 -10.21
C ALA A 4 -8.35 -12.52 -9.33
N SER A 5 -7.47 -12.86 -8.39
CA SER A 5 -6.60 -11.89 -7.72
C SER A 5 -5.83 -11.16 -8.81
N LEU A 6 -5.77 -9.84 -8.73
CA LEU A 6 -5.14 -8.93 -9.70
C LEU A 6 -3.63 -9.21 -9.94
N GLY A 7 -3.06 -10.29 -9.39
CA GLY A 7 -1.65 -10.64 -9.45
C GLY A 7 -1.26 -11.84 -10.32
N ASP A 8 -2.19 -12.62 -10.91
CA ASP A 8 -1.81 -13.92 -11.52
C ASP A 8 -1.46 -13.88 -13.03
N GLU A 9 -1.86 -12.86 -13.79
CA GLU A 9 -1.55 -12.81 -15.23
C GLU A 9 -1.14 -11.40 -15.69
N GLY A 10 0.14 -11.05 -15.50
CA GLY A 10 0.83 -10.07 -16.37
C GLY A 10 0.57 -8.57 -16.19
N CYS A 11 -0.15 -8.12 -15.15
CA CYS A 11 -0.36 -6.70 -14.84
C CYS A 11 -0.22 -6.46 -13.32
N GLY A 12 1.00 -6.61 -12.81
CA GLY A 12 1.27 -6.88 -11.41
C GLY A 12 1.46 -5.62 -10.57
N PHE A 13 0.64 -5.49 -9.53
CA PHE A 13 0.96 -4.64 -8.38
C PHE A 13 1.94 -5.39 -7.46
N TRP A 14 3.06 -4.74 -7.13
CA TRP A 14 4.09 -5.36 -6.29
C TRP A 14 4.12 -4.70 -4.92
N VAL A 15 3.68 -5.41 -3.88
CA VAL A 15 3.78 -4.91 -2.51
C VAL A 15 5.26 -4.83 -2.11
N VAL A 16 5.72 -3.62 -1.82
CA VAL A 16 7.12 -3.31 -1.46
C VAL A 16 7.31 -3.28 0.05
N ALA A 17 6.29 -2.85 0.80
CA ALA A 17 6.33 -2.79 2.26
C ALA A 17 4.93 -2.90 2.89
N VAL A 18 4.86 -3.39 4.13
CA VAL A 18 3.63 -3.49 4.92
C VAL A 18 3.91 -2.97 6.33
N ALA A 19 3.01 -2.13 6.87
CA ALA A 19 3.01 -1.71 8.27
C ALA A 19 1.58 -1.72 8.82
N GLY A 20 1.33 -2.59 9.80
CA GLY A 20 -0.02 -2.81 10.31
C GLY A 20 -0.96 -3.30 9.20
N LYS A 21 -2.07 -2.57 8.97
CA LYS A 21 -3.07 -2.85 7.93
C LYS A 21 -2.87 -2.02 6.65
N ARG A 22 -1.65 -1.52 6.40
CA ARG A 22 -1.32 -0.69 5.23
C ARG A 22 -0.20 -1.30 4.42
N CYS A 23 -0.27 -1.17 3.11
CA CYS A 23 0.80 -1.55 2.19
C CYS A 23 1.23 -0.36 1.31
N LEU A 24 2.51 -0.38 0.96
CA LEU A 24 3.09 0.38 -0.13
C LEU A 24 3.26 -0.59 -1.31
N TYR A 25 2.76 -0.23 -2.49
CA TYR A 25 2.88 -1.05 -3.69
C TYR A 25 3.35 -0.24 -4.89
N TYR A 26 4.03 -0.92 -5.81
CA TYR A 26 4.40 -0.39 -7.11
C TYR A 26 3.32 -0.75 -8.14
N ASN A 27 2.83 0.26 -8.86
CA ASN A 27 1.88 0.13 -9.95
C ASN A 27 2.66 0.15 -11.28
N ASP A 28 2.68 -0.98 -11.98
CA ASP A 28 3.40 -1.14 -13.24
C ASP A 28 2.74 -0.42 -14.42
N ILE A 29 1.43 -0.16 -14.34
CA ILE A 29 0.67 0.60 -15.36
C ILE A 29 1.05 2.09 -15.32
N SER A 30 1.09 2.70 -14.14
CA SER A 30 1.43 4.13 -13.99
C SER A 30 2.93 4.38 -13.77
N ALA A 31 3.71 3.32 -13.50
CA ALA A 31 5.10 3.38 -13.06
C ALA A 31 5.32 4.25 -11.81
N ARG A 32 4.36 4.22 -10.88
CA ARG A 32 4.35 5.01 -9.64
C ARG A 32 4.16 4.16 -8.39
N PHE A 33 4.48 4.73 -7.24
CA PHE A 33 4.27 4.11 -5.93
C PHE A 33 2.98 4.61 -5.30
N CYS A 34 2.21 3.69 -4.73
CA CYS A 34 0.89 3.93 -4.19
C CYS A 34 0.76 3.29 -2.81
N GLN A 35 -0.19 3.77 -2.00
CA GLN A 35 -0.51 3.19 -0.70
C GLN A 35 -1.94 2.63 -0.73
N SER A 36 -2.17 1.53 -0.03
CA SER A 36 -3.51 0.97 0.15
C SER A 36 -3.64 0.27 1.51
N SER A 37 -4.85 -0.15 1.83
CA SER A 37 -5.07 -1.10 2.92
C SER A 37 -4.51 -2.46 2.52
N PHE A 38 -3.83 -3.11 3.45
CA PHE A 38 -3.31 -4.47 3.28
C PHE A 38 -4.24 -5.48 3.95
N GLU A 39 -4.87 -6.33 3.15
CA GLU A 39 -5.68 -7.45 3.64
C GLU A 39 -4.91 -8.78 3.57
N ARG A 40 -4.44 -9.14 2.37
CA ARG A 40 -3.67 -10.35 2.11
C ARG A 40 -2.71 -10.15 0.95
N TRP A 41 -1.62 -10.92 0.93
CA TRP A 41 -0.69 -10.95 -0.18
C TRP A 41 -1.41 -11.26 -1.51
N GLY A 42 -1.09 -10.50 -2.56
CA GLY A 42 -1.72 -10.63 -3.87
C GLY A 42 -3.09 -9.94 -4.01
N GLN A 43 -3.59 -9.26 -2.97
CA GLN A 43 -4.80 -8.44 -3.05
C GLN A 43 -4.53 -7.05 -2.48
N ILE A 44 -4.68 -6.03 -3.32
CA ILE A 44 -4.77 -4.63 -2.90
C ILE A 44 -6.21 -4.17 -3.04
N ASP A 45 -6.70 -3.43 -2.04
CA ASP A 45 -8.11 -3.04 -1.92
C ASP A 45 -8.46 -1.84 -2.82
N HIS A 46 -7.45 -1.01 -3.14
CA HIS A 46 -7.65 0.21 -3.92
C HIS A 46 -6.60 0.39 -5.01
N PHE A 47 -7.06 0.76 -6.21
CA PHE A 47 -6.24 1.17 -7.34
C PHE A 47 -6.13 2.70 -7.37
N ASP A 48 -4.90 3.19 -7.26
CA ASP A 48 -4.55 4.60 -7.47
C ASP A 48 -3.75 4.76 -8.79
N PRO A 49 -4.29 5.50 -9.79
CA PRO A 49 -3.63 5.73 -11.06
C PRO A 49 -2.53 6.80 -11.00
N ASP A 50 -2.62 7.76 -10.07
CA ASP A 50 -1.76 8.93 -10.08
C ASP A 50 -0.47 8.66 -9.32
N GLY A 51 -0.57 8.03 -8.13
CA GLY A 51 0.57 7.65 -7.30
C GLY A 51 1.60 8.77 -7.09
N GLN A 52 2.79 8.42 -6.57
CA GLN A 52 3.90 9.35 -6.42
C GLN A 52 5.26 8.66 -6.63
N SER A 53 6.36 9.41 -6.54
CA SER A 53 7.69 8.79 -6.42
C SER A 53 7.81 8.02 -5.10
N LEU A 54 8.76 7.07 -5.03
CA LEU A 54 9.00 6.31 -3.80
C LEU A 54 9.32 7.23 -2.61
N ALA A 55 10.13 8.27 -2.83
CA ALA A 55 10.55 9.18 -1.79
C ALA A 55 9.35 9.96 -1.21
N GLU A 56 8.51 10.52 -2.07
CA GLU A 56 7.29 11.21 -1.67
C GLU A 56 6.34 10.27 -0.93
N GLN A 57 6.19 9.03 -1.43
CA GLN A 57 5.28 8.07 -0.83
C GLN A 57 5.76 7.57 0.53
N LEU A 58 7.07 7.40 0.71
CA LEU A 58 7.67 7.09 2.02
C LEU A 58 7.50 8.25 2.99
N GLN A 59 7.71 9.50 2.55
CA GLN A 59 7.49 10.67 3.40
C GLN A 59 6.05 10.75 3.89
N ASN A 60 5.08 10.62 2.98
CA ASN A 60 3.65 10.58 3.32
C ASN A 60 3.33 9.46 4.32
N TRP A 61 3.96 8.29 4.16
CA TRP A 61 3.75 7.15 5.04
C TRP A 61 4.33 7.37 6.44
N LEU A 62 5.51 7.99 6.54
CA LEU A 62 6.13 8.36 7.81
C LEU A 62 5.30 9.42 8.54
N ASP A 63 4.83 10.44 7.82
CA ASP A 63 3.97 11.49 8.40
C ASP A 63 2.68 10.90 8.97
N LEU A 64 2.08 9.94 8.27
CA LEU A 64 0.90 9.21 8.74
C LEU A 64 1.21 8.39 10.01
N LEU A 65 2.32 7.67 10.04
CA LEU A 65 2.72 6.87 11.21
C LEU A 65 3.00 7.75 12.44
N ASN A 66 3.60 8.92 12.23
CA ASN A 66 3.90 9.87 13.31
C ASN A 66 2.65 10.57 13.88
N GLN A 67 1.55 10.63 13.13
CA GLN A 67 0.28 11.17 13.61
C GLN A 67 -0.48 10.20 14.53
N VAL A 68 -0.16 8.90 14.48
CA VAL A 68 -0.76 7.91 15.38
C VAL A 68 -0.08 8.03 16.74
N GLN A 69 -0.68 8.81 17.65
CA GLN A 69 -0.24 8.87 19.05
C GLN A 69 -0.32 7.46 19.65
N PRO A 70 0.74 6.94 20.31
CA PRO A 70 0.60 5.73 21.12
C PRO A 70 -0.48 5.99 22.17
N SER A 71 -1.47 5.09 22.29
CA SER A 71 -2.52 5.25 23.28
C SER A 71 -1.89 5.51 24.65
N PRO A 72 -2.34 6.52 25.42
CA PRO A 72 -1.84 6.72 26.76
C PRO A 72 -2.09 5.44 27.54
N LEU A 73 -1.03 4.89 28.14
CA LEU A 73 -1.14 3.76 29.05
C LEU A 73 -2.13 4.17 30.15
N ILE A 74 -3.24 3.47 30.26
CA ILE A 74 -4.23 3.68 31.31
C ILE A 74 -3.53 3.25 32.62
N ASN A 75 -3.19 4.21 33.48
CA ASN A 75 -2.74 3.97 34.86
C ASN A 75 -3.93 3.74 35.78
#